data_AF-A0A026X0V7-F1
#
_entry.id   AF-A0A026X0V7-F1
#
_cell.length_a   1.000
_cell.length_b   1.000
_cell.length_c   1.000
_cell.angle_alpha   90.00
_cell.angle_beta   90.00
_cell.angle_gamma   90.00
#
_symmetry.space_group_name_H-M   'P 1'
#
loop_
_entity.id
_entity.type
_entity.pdbx_description
1 polymer ?
#
loop_
_entity_poly.entity_id
_entity_poly.type
_entity_poly.pdbx_seq_one_letter_code
_entity_poly.pdbx_strand_id
1 'polypeptide(L)'
;MSEVLSGNEWLILWDHLISLQKPALLLMCVVAYSVHSRESIISLIKSSRDVAGFYTSQGHARAKDLLRIARRLDQEIPERTHPDRYLRNKVLQLNSTGPYFLFISGEYPKFLTESTGRMDLEKLKVQAQSQEHDRKIAESAERKRLHQETQALARQIHKTRLDEVQKFFQERSITNLDWKLEKLLSDAERKRFYCQHSCEEPLEMIRECNKRKSKILDFECIKPSNYEKLQQDVTKLEYEVQNFLDSLRSP
;
A
#
# COMPACT_ATOMS: atom_id res chain seq x y z
N MET A 1 -12.35 -20.22 8.97
CA MET A 1 -13.47 -21.16 8.77
C MET A 1 -14.61 -20.40 8.12
N SER A 2 -15.45 -21.02 7.30
CA SER A 2 -16.55 -20.32 6.64
C SER A 2 -17.65 -20.02 7.65
N GLU A 3 -17.94 -18.74 7.89
CA GLU A 3 -18.97 -18.30 8.85
C GLU A 3 -20.35 -18.19 8.21
N VAL A 4 -20.54 -18.75 7.01
CA VAL A 4 -21.72 -18.59 6.15
C VAL A 4 -23.05 -18.91 6.85
N LEU A 5 -23.05 -19.87 7.78
CA LEU A 5 -24.21 -20.19 8.61
C LEU A 5 -23.92 -19.85 10.08
N SER A 6 -24.99 -19.56 10.84
CA SER A 6 -24.86 -19.51 12.29
C SER A 6 -24.48 -20.89 12.85
N GLY A 7 -23.88 -20.93 14.04
CA GLY A 7 -23.43 -22.19 14.65
C GLY A 7 -24.53 -23.24 14.77
N ASN A 8 -25.75 -22.84 15.14
CA ASN A 8 -26.90 -23.75 15.26
C ASN A 8 -27.32 -24.31 13.90
N GLU A 9 -27.33 -23.48 12.87
CA GLU A 9 -27.67 -23.91 11.51
C GLU A 9 -26.61 -24.84 10.93
N TRP A 10 -25.33 -24.60 11.24
CA TRP A 10 -24.24 -25.52 10.90
C TRP A 10 -24.45 -26.90 11.53
N LEU A 11 -24.83 -26.97 12.80
CA LEU A 11 -25.08 -28.25 13.48
C LEU A 11 -26.22 -29.02 12.80
N ILE A 12 -27.32 -28.35 12.44
CA ILE A 12 -28.44 -28.96 11.72
C ILE A 12 -27.98 -29.49 10.35
N LEU A 13 -27.18 -28.72 9.63
CA LEU A 13 -26.66 -29.13 8.33
C LEU A 13 -25.74 -30.35 8.45
N TRP A 14 -24.83 -30.34 9.42
CA TRP A 14 -23.90 -31.45 9.67
C TRP A 14 -24.62 -32.74 10.06
N ASP A 15 -25.65 -32.65 10.89
CA ASP A 15 -26.46 -33.82 11.28
C ASP A 15 -27.07 -34.52 10.06
N HIS A 16 -27.57 -33.74 9.10
CA HIS A 16 -28.11 -34.25 7.84
C HIS A 16 -27.03 -34.82 6.92
N LEU A 17 -25.89 -34.15 6.79
CA LEU A 17 -24.77 -34.60 5.96
C LEU A 17 -24.22 -35.94 6.44
N ILE A 18 -24.05 -36.09 7.76
CA ILE A 18 -23.54 -37.32 8.37
C ILE A 18 -24.57 -38.44 8.28
N SER A 19 -25.84 -38.15 8.57
CA SER A 19 -26.92 -39.14 8.55
C SER A 19 -27.17 -39.72 7.15
N LEU A 20 -27.08 -38.89 6.10
CA LEU A 20 -27.36 -39.32 4.73
C LEU A 20 -26.19 -40.05 4.06
N GLN A 21 -24.96 -39.95 4.60
CA GLN A 21 -23.74 -40.61 4.10
C GLN A 21 -23.50 -40.43 2.58
N LYS A 22 -23.95 -39.31 2.02
CA LYS A 22 -23.82 -38.96 0.60
C LYS A 22 -22.86 -37.78 0.44
N PRO A 23 -21.62 -37.99 -0.05
CA PRO A 23 -20.65 -36.91 -0.23
C PRO A 23 -21.14 -35.82 -1.19
N ALA A 24 -21.90 -36.19 -2.23
CA ALA A 24 -22.47 -35.24 -3.18
C ALA A 24 -23.39 -34.20 -2.53
N LEU A 25 -24.05 -34.55 -1.42
CA LEU A 25 -24.96 -33.64 -0.73
C LEU A 25 -24.24 -32.39 -0.23
N LEU A 26 -22.98 -32.49 0.18
CA LEU A 26 -22.19 -31.33 0.60
C LEU A 26 -22.02 -30.34 -0.56
N LEU A 27 -21.68 -30.84 -1.76
CA LEU A 27 -21.57 -30.00 -2.96
C LEU A 27 -22.93 -29.39 -3.33
N MET A 28 -24.00 -30.18 -3.25
CA MET A 28 -25.36 -29.67 -3.49
C MET A 28 -25.73 -28.58 -2.49
N CYS A 29 -25.28 -28.65 -1.24
CA CYS A 29 -25.52 -27.59 -0.24
C CYS A 29 -24.78 -26.29 -0.58
N VAL A 30 -23.56 -26.38 -1.13
CA VAL A 30 -22.83 -25.20 -1.62
C VAL A 30 -23.58 -24.55 -2.78
N VAL A 31 -24.01 -25.35 -3.76
CA VAL A 31 -24.81 -24.84 -4.90
C VAL A 31 -26.14 -24.27 -4.41
N ALA A 32 -26.81 -24.95 -3.47
CA ALA A 32 -28.04 -24.47 -2.86
C ALA A 32 -27.87 -23.12 -2.18
N TYR A 33 -26.73 -22.88 -1.52
CA TYR A 33 -26.41 -21.59 -0.92
C TYR A 33 -26.22 -20.49 -1.98
N SER A 34 -25.55 -20.81 -3.09
CA SER A 34 -25.40 -19.89 -4.22
C SER A 34 -26.75 -19.55 -4.87
N VAL A 35 -27.64 -20.54 -4.99
CA VAL A 35 -29.00 -20.34 -5.52
C VAL A 35 -29.84 -19.51 -4.56
N HIS A 36 -29.79 -19.80 -3.26
CA HIS A 36 -30.50 -19.05 -2.24
C HIS A 36 -30.05 -17.59 -2.18
N SER A 37 -28.75 -17.35 -2.33
CA SER A 37 -28.14 -16.02 -2.24
C SER A 37 -27.91 -15.37 -3.60
N ARG A 38 -28.60 -15.82 -4.65
CA ARG A 38 -28.36 -15.40 -6.04
C ARG A 38 -28.40 -13.88 -6.21
N GLU A 39 -29.37 -13.22 -5.62
CA GLU A 39 -29.53 -11.76 -5.70
C GLU A 39 -28.38 -11.02 -5.01
N SER A 40 -27.96 -11.50 -3.83
CA SER A 40 -26.81 -10.98 -3.10
C SER A 40 -25.51 -11.17 -3.89
N ILE A 41 -25.32 -12.34 -4.49
CA ILE A 41 -24.15 -12.65 -5.33
C ILE A 41 -24.09 -11.71 -6.53
N ILE A 42 -25.20 -11.53 -7.26
CA ILE A 42 -25.25 -10.68 -8.45
C ILE A 42 -25.02 -9.19 -8.09
N SER A 43 -25.47 -8.75 -6.92
CA SER A 43 -25.36 -7.35 -6.50
C SER A 43 -24.03 -6.97 -5.84
N LEU A 44 -23.48 -7.85 -5.00
CA LEU A 44 -22.26 -7.57 -4.22
C LEU A 44 -20.97 -7.97 -4.96
N ILE A 45 -20.99 -9.02 -5.78
CA ILE A 45 -19.75 -9.56 -6.34
C ILE A 45 -19.43 -8.83 -7.64
N LYS A 46 -18.47 -7.90 -7.57
CA LYS A 46 -17.94 -7.16 -8.74
C LYS A 46 -16.52 -7.56 -9.09
N SER A 47 -15.77 -8.08 -8.13
CA SER A 47 -14.39 -8.55 -8.29
C SER A 47 -14.21 -9.96 -7.68
N SER A 48 -13.13 -10.64 -8.06
CA SER A 48 -12.77 -11.96 -7.51
C SER A 48 -12.52 -11.93 -5.99
N ARG A 49 -12.07 -10.79 -5.45
CA ARG A 49 -11.87 -10.60 -4.01
C ARG A 49 -13.21 -10.59 -3.25
N ASP A 50 -14.27 -10.10 -3.87
CA ASP A 50 -15.61 -10.03 -3.28
C ASP A 50 -16.23 -11.42 -3.14
N VAL A 51 -15.88 -12.36 -4.02
CA VAL A 51 -16.29 -13.77 -3.91
C VAL A 51 -15.77 -14.40 -2.63
N ALA A 52 -14.47 -14.25 -2.36
CA ALA A 52 -13.88 -14.79 -1.14
C ALA A 52 -14.50 -14.15 0.10
N GLY A 53 -14.70 -12.82 0.08
CA GLY A 53 -15.41 -12.09 1.13
C GLY A 53 -16.81 -12.68 1.41
N PHE A 54 -17.60 -12.89 0.36
CA PHE A 54 -18.96 -13.40 0.46
C PHE A 54 -19.06 -14.77 1.15
N TYR A 55 -18.17 -15.71 0.84
CA TYR A 55 -18.15 -17.04 1.47
C TYR A 55 -17.43 -17.09 2.83
N THR A 56 -16.82 -15.99 3.25
CA THR A 56 -16.25 -15.85 4.60
C THR A 56 -17.19 -15.12 5.55
N SER A 57 -18.06 -14.24 5.05
CA SER A 57 -19.03 -13.51 5.85
C SER A 57 -20.24 -14.35 6.27
N GLN A 58 -20.82 -14.02 7.42
CA GLN A 58 -22.02 -14.67 7.92
C GLN A 58 -23.25 -14.31 7.08
N GLY A 59 -23.86 -15.33 6.46
CA GLY A 59 -25.11 -15.23 5.73
C GLY A 59 -26.33 -15.45 6.64
N HIS A 60 -27.50 -14.99 6.18
CA HIS A 60 -28.79 -15.18 6.87
C HIS A 60 -29.55 -16.42 6.35
N ALA A 61 -28.83 -17.41 5.83
CA ALA A 61 -29.45 -18.62 5.29
C ALA A 61 -29.83 -19.60 6.41
N ARG A 62 -31.02 -20.19 6.31
CA ARG A 62 -31.45 -21.29 7.18
C ARG A 62 -31.05 -22.62 6.56
N ALA A 63 -30.47 -23.52 7.35
CA ALA A 63 -30.04 -24.85 6.92
C ALA A 63 -31.20 -25.66 6.32
N LYS A 64 -32.42 -25.51 6.86
CA LYS A 64 -33.61 -26.17 6.33
C LYS A 64 -33.92 -25.77 4.88
N ASP A 65 -33.76 -24.48 4.55
CA ASP A 65 -34.02 -23.98 3.19
C ASP A 65 -32.93 -24.48 2.23
N LEU A 66 -31.67 -24.47 2.68
CA LEU A 66 -30.55 -25.03 1.92
C LEU A 66 -30.74 -26.52 1.64
N LEU A 67 -31.09 -27.31 2.66
CA LEU A 67 -31.33 -28.74 2.54
C LEU A 67 -32.50 -29.05 1.59
N ARG A 68 -33.56 -28.24 1.61
CA ARG A 68 -34.70 -28.38 0.69
C ARG A 68 -34.25 -28.16 -0.76
N ILE A 69 -33.47 -27.12 -1.03
CA ILE A 69 -32.95 -26.84 -2.37
C ILE A 69 -31.95 -27.93 -2.77
N ALA A 70 -31.05 -28.33 -1.88
CA ALA A 70 -30.04 -29.36 -2.15
C ALA A 70 -30.68 -30.72 -2.50
N ARG A 71 -31.74 -31.13 -1.79
CA ARG A 71 -32.50 -32.36 -2.11
C ARG A 71 -33.23 -32.27 -3.44
N ARG A 72 -33.77 -31.09 -3.76
CA ARG A 72 -34.39 -30.85 -5.07
C ARG A 72 -33.35 -30.96 -6.20
N LEU A 73 -32.16 -30.39 -6.01
CA LEU A 73 -31.04 -30.50 -6.94
C LEU A 73 -30.59 -31.96 -7.12
N ASP A 74 -30.50 -32.74 -6.04
CA ASP A 74 -30.16 -34.19 -6.07
C ASP A 74 -31.15 -34.99 -6.94
N GLN A 75 -32.42 -34.57 -7.01
CA GLN A 75 -33.47 -35.26 -7.77
C GLN A 75 -33.60 -34.76 -9.21
N GLU A 76 -33.35 -33.47 -9.46
CA GLU A 76 -33.56 -32.85 -10.77
C GLU A 76 -32.32 -32.92 -11.68
N ILE A 77 -31.11 -33.05 -11.10
CA ILE A 77 -29.88 -33.06 -11.88
C ILE A 77 -29.72 -34.39 -12.63
N PRO A 78 -29.55 -34.38 -13.96
CA PRO A 78 -29.31 -35.58 -14.75
C PRO A 78 -28.06 -36.32 -14.28
N GLU A 79 -28.11 -37.66 -14.32
CA GLU A 79 -27.00 -38.53 -13.90
C GLU A 79 -25.67 -38.18 -14.60
N ARG A 80 -25.73 -37.74 -15.86
CA ARG A 80 -24.55 -37.31 -16.64
C ARG A 80 -23.76 -36.20 -15.96
N THR A 81 -24.44 -35.29 -15.28
CA THR A 81 -23.89 -34.10 -14.60
C THR A 81 -23.94 -34.23 -13.08
N HIS A 82 -24.44 -35.35 -12.56
CA HIS A 82 -24.59 -35.54 -11.13
C HIS A 82 -23.22 -35.67 -10.44
N PRO A 83 -22.99 -35.02 -9.28
CA PRO A 83 -21.71 -35.11 -8.57
C PRO A 83 -21.33 -36.54 -8.15
N ASP A 84 -22.31 -37.42 -7.96
CA ASP A 84 -22.09 -38.86 -7.70
C ASP A 84 -21.30 -39.56 -8.82
N ARG A 85 -21.26 -39.00 -10.03
CA ARG A 85 -20.43 -39.56 -11.10
C ARG A 85 -18.93 -39.36 -10.85
N TYR A 86 -18.57 -38.31 -10.12
CA TYR A 86 -17.19 -37.92 -9.87
C TYR A 86 -16.75 -38.21 -8.44
N LEU A 87 -17.71 -38.28 -7.51
CA LEU A 87 -17.50 -38.62 -6.11
C LEU A 87 -17.87 -40.08 -5.86
N ARG A 88 -17.32 -40.66 -4.79
CA ARG A 88 -17.78 -41.99 -4.35
C ARG A 88 -19.19 -41.86 -3.77
N ASN A 89 -20.09 -42.73 -4.22
CA ASN A 89 -21.50 -42.74 -3.80
C ASN A 89 -21.72 -43.02 -2.30
N LYS A 90 -20.68 -43.48 -1.60
CA LYS A 90 -20.74 -43.82 -0.17
C LYS A 90 -19.49 -43.29 0.53
N VAL A 91 -19.69 -42.80 1.74
CA VAL A 91 -18.59 -42.52 2.67
C VAL A 91 -17.88 -43.85 2.97
N LEU A 92 -16.55 -43.86 2.80
CA LEU A 92 -15.75 -45.03 3.16
C LEU A 92 -15.69 -45.13 4.68
N GLN A 93 -16.19 -46.25 5.21
CA GLN A 93 -15.92 -46.59 6.61
C GLN A 93 -14.45 -46.96 6.74
N LEU A 94 -13.77 -46.32 7.68
CA LEU A 94 -12.39 -46.67 8.01
C LEU A 94 -12.38 -48.08 8.60
N ASN A 95 -11.48 -48.93 8.10
CA ASN A 95 -11.28 -50.26 8.67
C ASN A 95 -10.87 -50.14 10.13
N SER A 96 -11.39 -51.03 10.98
CA SER A 96 -10.97 -51.15 12.38
C SER A 96 -9.48 -51.51 12.53
N THR A 97 -8.91 -52.12 11.51
CA THR A 97 -7.50 -52.44 11.39
C THR A 97 -6.83 -51.48 10.40
N GLY A 98 -6.36 -50.35 10.90
CA GLY A 98 -5.65 -49.34 10.09
C GLY A 98 -4.77 -48.43 10.94
N PRO A 99 -3.90 -47.62 10.32
CA PRO A 99 -3.03 -46.66 11.02
C PRO A 99 -3.82 -45.47 11.60
N TYR A 100 -5.12 -45.36 11.29
CA TYR A 100 -5.99 -44.35 11.87
C TYR A 100 -6.41 -44.76 13.27
N PHE A 101 -6.15 -43.90 14.24
CA PHE A 101 -6.60 -44.10 15.61
C PHE A 101 -8.11 -44.30 15.64
N LEU A 102 -8.54 -45.43 16.19
CA LEU A 102 -9.94 -45.70 16.46
C LEU A 102 -10.42 -44.80 17.59
N PHE A 103 -10.82 -43.57 17.26
CA PHE A 103 -11.61 -42.72 18.16
C PHE A 103 -12.94 -43.38 18.60
N ILE A 104 -13.29 -44.50 17.96
CA ILE A 104 -14.55 -45.24 18.10
C ILE A 104 -14.47 -46.29 19.23
N SER A 105 -13.30 -46.62 19.77
CA SER A 105 -13.15 -47.60 20.87
C SER A 105 -13.56 -47.06 22.26
N GLY A 106 -14.55 -46.16 22.31
CA GLY A 106 -15.23 -45.73 23.55
C GLY A 106 -14.44 -44.82 24.49
N GLU A 107 -13.14 -44.61 24.26
CA GLU A 107 -12.33 -43.72 25.07
C GLU A 107 -11.97 -42.46 24.27
N TYR A 108 -12.44 -41.30 24.74
CA TYR A 108 -11.99 -40.01 24.25
C TYR A 108 -10.48 -39.91 24.43
N PRO A 109 -9.73 -39.32 23.48
CA PRO A 109 -8.27 -39.30 23.55
C PRO A 109 -7.82 -38.66 24.86
N LYS A 110 -7.24 -39.48 25.73
CA LYS A 110 -6.94 -39.07 27.11
C LYS A 110 -6.00 -37.87 27.15
N PHE A 111 -5.16 -37.64 26.14
CA PHE A 111 -4.32 -36.45 26.02
C PHE A 111 -5.10 -35.12 25.97
N LEU A 112 -6.36 -35.14 25.54
CA LEU A 112 -7.24 -33.95 25.54
C LEU A 112 -7.87 -33.71 26.92
N THR A 113 -7.95 -34.73 27.77
CA THR A 113 -8.61 -34.72 29.09
C THR A 113 -7.65 -34.80 30.28
N GLU A 114 -6.46 -35.39 30.11
CA GLU A 114 -5.46 -35.60 31.15
C GLU A 114 -4.68 -34.31 31.43
N SER A 115 -4.42 -34.08 32.71
CA SER A 115 -3.67 -32.92 33.24
C SER A 115 -2.28 -32.78 32.64
N THR A 116 -1.66 -33.88 32.21
CA THR A 116 -0.36 -33.92 31.54
C THR A 116 -0.40 -33.19 30.19
N GLY A 117 -1.45 -33.44 29.39
CA GLY A 117 -1.67 -32.73 28.13
C GLY A 117 -1.96 -31.24 28.32
N ARG A 118 -2.65 -30.88 29.41
CA ARG A 118 -2.86 -29.46 29.79
C ARG A 118 -1.56 -28.76 30.16
N MET A 119 -0.68 -29.41 30.94
CA MET A 119 0.62 -28.84 31.30
C MET A 119 1.50 -28.61 30.07
N ASP A 120 1.55 -29.56 29.15
CA ASP A 120 2.35 -29.39 27.93
C ASP A 120 1.75 -28.32 27.00
N LEU A 121 0.43 -28.20 26.96
CA LEU A 121 -0.26 -27.15 26.22
C LEU A 121 -0.05 -25.75 26.85
N GLU A 122 0.00 -25.65 28.17
CA GLU A 122 0.41 -24.42 28.87
C GLU A 122 1.87 -24.05 28.60
N LYS A 123 2.79 -25.02 28.66
CA LYS A 123 4.20 -24.78 28.31
C LYS A 123 4.34 -24.26 26.87
N LEU A 124 3.63 -24.86 25.92
CA LEU A 124 3.62 -24.41 24.52
C LEU A 124 3.04 -22.99 24.37
N LYS A 125 1.99 -22.65 25.12
CA LYS A 125 1.45 -21.28 25.15
C LYS A 125 2.44 -20.28 25.72
N VAL A 126 3.10 -20.60 26.82
CA VAL A 126 4.12 -19.73 27.44
C VAL A 126 5.30 -19.56 26.49
N GLN A 127 5.75 -20.62 25.83
CA GLN A 127 6.82 -20.57 24.84
C GLN A 127 6.45 -19.69 23.64
N ALA A 128 5.23 -19.84 23.10
CA ALA A 128 4.74 -19.03 22.00
C ALA A 128 4.63 -17.53 22.38
N GLN A 129 4.20 -17.23 23.62
CA GLN A 129 4.16 -15.86 24.11
C GLN A 129 5.55 -15.24 24.27
N SER A 130 6.53 -16.00 24.78
CA SER A 130 7.93 -15.57 24.86
C SER A 130 8.48 -15.26 23.47
N GLN A 131 8.26 -16.16 22.50
CA GLN A 131 8.74 -15.99 21.14
C GLN A 131 8.12 -14.76 20.45
N GLU A 132 6.82 -14.51 20.67
CA GLU A 132 6.16 -13.31 20.14
C GLU A 132 6.70 -12.03 20.79
N HIS A 133 7.01 -12.07 22.09
CA HIS A 133 7.64 -10.94 22.78
C HIS A 133 9.03 -10.64 22.21
N ASP A 134 9.86 -11.67 22.01
CA ASP A 134 11.19 -11.54 21.43
C ASP A 134 11.12 -11.01 19.99
N ARG A 135 10.15 -11.47 19.20
CA ARG A 135 9.90 -10.95 17.85
C ARG A 135 9.57 -9.46 17.87
N LYS A 136 8.68 -9.02 18.77
CA LYS A 136 8.32 -7.60 18.91
C LYS A 136 9.50 -6.74 19.33
N ILE A 137 10.38 -7.25 20.21
CA ILE A 137 11.61 -6.55 20.57
C ILE A 137 12.49 -6.40 19.33
N ALA A 138 12.74 -7.47 18.58
CA ALA A 138 13.57 -7.44 17.39
C ALA A 138 13.03 -6.47 16.33
N GLU A 139 11.72 -6.51 16.04
CA GLU A 139 11.06 -5.57 15.13
C GLU A 139 11.21 -4.11 15.59
N SER A 140 11.08 -3.86 16.89
CA SER A 140 11.22 -2.51 17.43
C SER A 140 12.67 -2.00 17.32
N ALA A 141 13.66 -2.87 17.49
CA ALA A 141 15.06 -2.55 17.35
C ALA A 141 15.42 -2.27 15.88
N GLU A 142 14.90 -3.08 14.95
CA GLU A 142 15.09 -2.88 13.51
C GLU A 142 14.46 -1.57 13.03
N ARG A 143 13.23 -1.26 13.46
CA ARG A 143 12.59 0.03 13.14
C ARG A 143 13.40 1.23 13.63
N LYS A 144 13.97 1.16 14.84
CA LYS A 144 14.84 2.21 15.37
C LYS A 144 16.11 2.38 14.51
N ARG A 145 16.74 1.26 14.10
CA ARG A 145 17.91 1.27 13.23
C ARG A 145 17.59 1.93 11.88
N LEU A 146 16.51 1.50 11.22
CA LEU A 146 16.08 2.05 9.93
C LEU A 146 15.74 3.54 10.03
N HIS A 147 15.11 3.97 11.13
CA HIS A 147 14.81 5.38 11.35
C HIS A 147 16.08 6.23 11.48
N GLN A 148 17.08 5.75 12.24
CA GLN A 148 18.37 6.43 12.38
C GLN A 148 19.11 6.51 11.04
N GLU A 149 19.11 5.42 10.25
CA GLU A 149 19.73 5.38 8.93
C GLU A 149 19.05 6.34 7.95
N THR A 150 17.71 6.38 7.95
CA THR A 150 16.93 7.31 7.13
C THR A 150 17.23 8.77 7.52
N GLN A 151 17.32 9.06 8.82
CA GLN A 151 17.64 10.40 9.30
C GLN A 151 19.08 10.81 8.93
N ALA A 152 20.03 9.87 9.00
CA ALA A 152 21.41 10.11 8.59
C ALA A 152 21.49 10.42 7.09
N LEU A 153 20.79 9.64 6.25
CA LEU A 153 20.71 9.87 4.80
C LEU A 153 20.08 11.23 4.49
N ALA A 154 18.98 11.60 5.16
CA ALA A 154 18.34 12.90 4.98
C ALA A 154 19.29 14.06 5.32
N ARG A 155 20.09 13.94 6.39
CA ARG A 155 21.11 14.94 6.74
C ARG A 155 22.22 15.01 5.70
N GLN A 156 22.65 13.87 5.17
CA GLN A 156 23.66 13.82 4.11
C GLN A 156 23.16 14.52 2.84
N ILE A 157 21.94 14.19 2.40
CA ILE A 157 21.31 14.84 1.25
C ILE A 157 21.19 16.35 1.47
N HIS A 158 20.76 16.78 2.65
CA HIS A 158 20.65 18.20 2.95
C HIS A 158 22.00 18.91 2.89
N LYS A 159 23.05 18.29 3.45
CA LYS A 159 24.42 18.81 3.38
C LYS A 159 24.90 18.91 1.93
N THR A 160 24.73 17.85 1.13
CA THR A 160 25.10 17.85 -0.29
C THR A 160 24.40 18.96 -1.07
N ARG A 161 23.11 19.20 -0.82
CA ARG A 161 22.36 20.30 -1.44
C ARG A 161 22.92 21.68 -1.07
N LEU A 162 23.29 21.88 0.20
CA LEU A 162 23.91 23.14 0.64
C LEU A 162 25.29 23.34 0.00
N ASP A 163 26.09 22.28 -0.07
CA ASP A 163 27.41 22.31 -0.70
C ASP A 163 27.30 22.63 -2.21
N GLU A 164 26.32 22.06 -2.91
CA GLU A 164 26.02 22.37 -4.32
C GLU A 164 25.58 23.82 -4.52
N VAL A 165 24.69 24.33 -3.67
CA VAL A 165 24.25 25.74 -3.71
C VAL A 165 25.45 26.67 -3.47
N GLN A 166 26.30 26.36 -2.50
CA GLN A 166 27.51 27.13 -2.24
C GLN A 166 28.47 27.11 -3.44
N LYS A 167 28.71 25.94 -4.05
CA LYS A 167 29.50 25.83 -5.29
C LYS A 167 28.93 26.68 -6.41
N PHE A 168 27.62 26.62 -6.63
CA PHE A 168 26.95 27.44 -7.65
C PHE A 168 27.14 28.94 -7.40
N PHE A 169 27.05 29.40 -6.15
CA PHE A 169 27.32 30.80 -5.82
C PHE A 169 28.79 31.19 -6.01
N GLN A 170 29.73 30.30 -5.67
CA GLN A 170 31.16 30.52 -5.90
C GLN A 170 31.47 30.59 -7.40
N GLU A 171 31.03 29.62 -8.19
CA GLU A 171 31.16 29.61 -9.66
C GLU A 171 30.52 30.86 -10.29
N ARG A 172 29.32 31.24 -9.83
CA ARG A 172 28.64 32.45 -10.29
C ARG A 172 29.39 33.71 -9.90
N SER A 173 30.05 33.76 -8.74
CA SER A 173 30.83 34.93 -8.33
C SER A 173 32.11 35.08 -9.17
N ILE A 174 32.78 33.97 -9.49
CA ILE A 174 33.98 33.93 -10.33
C ILE A 174 33.61 34.35 -11.76
N THR A 175 32.60 33.71 -12.35
CA THR A 175 32.09 34.11 -13.67
C THR A 175 31.54 35.54 -13.66
N ASN A 176 31.02 36.04 -12.52
CA ASN A 176 30.58 37.43 -12.40
C ASN A 176 31.73 38.44 -12.48
N LEU A 177 32.82 38.12 -11.79
CA LEU A 177 34.03 38.91 -11.80
C LEU A 177 34.67 38.89 -13.19
N ASP A 178 34.69 37.73 -13.86
CA ASP A 178 35.23 37.59 -15.22
C ASP A 178 34.46 38.45 -16.24
N TRP A 179 33.11 38.41 -16.27
CA TRP A 179 32.35 39.27 -17.21
C TRP A 179 32.48 40.76 -16.88
N LYS A 180 32.63 41.12 -15.60
CA LYS A 180 32.87 42.52 -15.21
C LYS A 180 34.25 42.99 -15.66
N LEU A 181 35.27 42.14 -15.55
CA LEU A 181 36.63 42.44 -16.00
C LEU A 181 36.66 42.59 -17.52
N GLU A 182 36.01 41.68 -18.25
CA GLU A 182 35.90 41.71 -19.71
C GLU A 182 35.14 42.95 -20.21
N LYS A 183 34.08 43.36 -19.51
CA LYS A 183 33.35 44.61 -19.79
C LYS A 183 34.20 45.85 -19.51
N LEU A 184 34.93 45.87 -18.39
CA LEU A 184 35.83 46.98 -18.06
C LEU A 184 37.00 47.10 -19.05
N LEU A 185 37.53 45.97 -19.53
CA LEU A 185 38.55 45.95 -20.59
C LEU A 185 37.99 46.48 -21.92
N SER A 186 36.79 46.04 -22.30
CA SER A 186 36.09 46.53 -23.51
C SER A 186 35.77 48.03 -23.43
N ASP A 187 35.38 48.54 -22.25
CA ASP A 187 35.11 49.97 -22.03
C ASP A 187 36.41 50.80 -21.97
N ALA A 188 37.51 50.24 -21.49
CA ALA A 188 38.83 50.87 -21.53
C ALA A 188 39.40 50.94 -22.96
N GLU A 189 39.17 49.91 -23.78
CA GLU A 189 39.50 49.91 -25.21
C GLU A 189 38.65 50.93 -25.98
N ARG A 190 37.34 51.02 -25.71
CA ARG A 190 36.49 52.08 -26.28
C ARG A 190 36.91 53.48 -25.86
N LYS A 191 37.35 53.68 -24.60
CA LYS A 191 37.85 54.99 -24.14
C LYS A 191 39.20 55.38 -24.74
N ARG A 192 40.03 54.42 -25.18
CA ARG A 192 41.25 54.73 -25.95
C ARG A 192 40.96 55.23 -27.37
N PHE A 193 39.77 54.97 -27.92
CA PHE A 193 39.37 55.47 -29.24
C PHE A 193 38.76 56.89 -29.25
N TYR A 194 38.45 57.49 -28.09
CA TYR A 194 37.88 58.85 -28.01
C TYR A 194 38.84 59.90 -27.43
N CYS A 195 40.10 59.56 -27.13
CA CYS A 195 41.06 60.49 -26.54
C CYS A 195 42.13 60.97 -27.54
N GLN A 196 41.69 61.33 -28.75
CA GLN A 196 42.53 62.02 -29.72
C GLN A 196 41.71 63.02 -30.54
N HIS A 197 41.02 63.96 -29.87
CA HIS A 197 40.58 65.20 -30.50
C HIS A 197 40.29 66.28 -29.44
N SER A 198 41.05 67.39 -29.54
CA SER A 198 40.81 68.78 -29.04
C SER A 198 40.47 68.99 -27.56
N CYS A 199 41.36 69.55 -26.73
CA CYS A 199 41.61 71.01 -26.58
C CYS A 199 40.34 71.84 -26.38
N GLU A 200 40.02 72.16 -25.12
CA GLU A 200 39.92 73.53 -24.55
C GLU A 200 39.25 73.44 -23.17
N GLU A 201 40.03 73.70 -22.11
CA GLU A 201 39.54 74.26 -20.84
C GLU A 201 39.27 75.77 -21.06
N PRO A 202 38.53 76.51 -20.20
CA PRO A 202 38.28 76.22 -18.77
C PRO A 202 36.84 76.54 -18.31
N LEU A 203 36.47 76.12 -17.09
CA LEU A 203 35.75 77.01 -16.15
C LEU A 203 35.55 76.37 -14.77
N GLU A 204 35.91 77.16 -13.76
CA GLU A 204 35.51 77.04 -12.36
C GLU A 204 33.99 76.87 -12.22
N MET A 205 33.52 75.94 -11.37
CA MET A 205 32.24 76.10 -10.68
C MET A 205 32.08 75.16 -9.47
N ILE A 206 32.46 75.67 -8.29
CA ILE A 206 31.58 75.89 -7.14
C ILE A 206 30.54 74.80 -6.76
N ARG A 207 30.61 74.42 -5.47
CA ARG A 207 29.55 73.95 -4.53
C ARG A 207 29.19 72.46 -4.46
N GLU A 208 29.92 71.80 -3.58
CA GLU A 208 29.45 71.35 -2.26
C GLU A 208 27.93 71.46 -1.97
N CYS A 209 27.34 70.26 -1.94
CA CYS A 209 26.46 69.68 -0.92
C CYS A 209 25.16 70.37 -0.46
N ASN A 210 24.14 69.51 -0.53
CA ASN A 210 22.98 69.36 0.36
C ASN A 210 21.72 70.15 0.02
N LYS A 211 20.71 69.41 -0.49
CA LYS A 211 19.38 69.34 0.15
C LYS A 211 18.47 68.25 -0.44
N ARG A 212 17.88 67.49 0.49
CA ARG A 212 16.53 66.86 0.48
C ARG A 212 16.43 65.51 -0.27
N LYS A 213 16.31 64.41 0.49
CA LYS A 213 15.10 63.81 1.10
C LYS A 213 14.42 62.80 0.16
N SER A 214 14.19 61.61 0.74
CA SER A 214 13.31 60.51 0.33
C SER A 214 13.49 59.96 -1.09
N LYS A 215 14.22 58.84 -1.20
CA LYS A 215 13.88 57.79 -2.15
C LYS A 215 14.01 56.43 -1.47
N ILE A 216 12.85 55.81 -1.31
CA ILE A 216 12.65 54.38 -1.16
C ILE A 216 13.56 53.70 -2.18
N LEU A 217 14.44 52.81 -1.73
CA LEU A 217 15.25 52.01 -2.63
C LEU A 217 14.34 50.94 -3.21
N ASP A 218 13.89 51.19 -4.44
CA ASP A 218 13.38 50.18 -5.35
C ASP A 218 14.42 49.05 -5.46
N PHE A 219 14.12 47.92 -4.82
CA PHE A 219 14.78 46.66 -5.08
C PHE A 219 14.21 46.10 -6.38
N GLU A 220 14.67 46.62 -7.51
CA GLU A 220 14.40 46.02 -8.81
C GLU A 220 15.64 45.34 -9.37
N CYS A 221 15.38 44.18 -9.97
CA CYS A 221 16.25 43.39 -10.85
C CYS A 221 17.03 42.22 -10.22
N ILE A 222 16.31 41.28 -9.60
CA ILE A 222 16.66 39.85 -9.71
C ILE A 222 15.81 39.27 -10.85
N LYS A 223 16.48 38.79 -11.90
CA LYS A 223 15.90 38.36 -13.18
C LYS A 223 14.71 37.38 -12.99
N PRO A 224 13.52 37.63 -13.57
CA PRO A 224 12.31 36.80 -13.42
C PRO A 224 12.38 35.43 -14.12
N SER A 225 13.39 35.19 -14.96
CA SER A 225 13.50 34.00 -15.81
C SER A 225 13.53 32.65 -15.05
N ASN A 226 14.10 32.59 -13.84
CA ASN A 226 14.19 31.33 -13.11
C ASN A 226 12.88 30.98 -12.37
N TYR A 227 12.10 32.00 -11.98
CA TYR A 227 10.85 31.78 -11.28
C TYR A 227 9.76 31.32 -12.24
N GLU A 228 9.70 31.92 -13.44
CA GLU A 228 8.82 31.47 -14.51
C GLU A 228 9.13 30.04 -14.94
N LYS A 229 10.42 29.68 -15.04
CA LYS A 229 10.83 28.31 -15.38
C LYS A 229 10.44 27.30 -14.29
N LEU A 230 10.67 27.65 -13.02
CA LEU A 230 10.25 26.81 -11.90
C LEU A 230 8.72 26.66 -11.86
N GLN A 231 7.98 27.73 -12.15
CA GLN A 231 6.53 27.70 -12.21
C GLN A 231 6.03 26.79 -13.33
N GLN A 232 6.65 26.86 -14.52
CA GLN A 232 6.36 25.95 -15.63
C GLN A 232 6.66 24.49 -15.30
N ASP A 233 7.82 24.21 -14.66
CA ASP A 233 8.21 22.86 -14.28
C ASP A 233 7.26 22.27 -13.22
N VAL A 234 6.82 23.07 -12.24
CA VAL A 234 5.84 22.66 -11.22
C VAL A 234 4.49 22.35 -11.87
N THR A 235 3.97 23.23 -12.73
CA THR A 235 2.69 22.99 -13.42
C THR A 235 2.74 21.76 -14.32
N LYS A 236 3.88 21.51 -14.98
CA LYS A 236 4.10 20.31 -15.78
C LYS A 236 4.06 19.05 -14.91
N LEU A 237 4.72 19.08 -13.75
CA LEU A 237 4.75 17.94 -12.83
C LEU A 237 3.36 17.64 -12.26
N GLU A 238 2.59 18.67 -11.90
CA GLU A 238 1.21 18.53 -11.42
C GLU A 238 0.32 17.86 -12.48
N TYR A 239 0.47 18.26 -13.74
CA TYR A 239 -0.26 17.65 -14.86
C TYR A 239 0.14 16.18 -15.09
N GLU A 240 1.43 15.85 -15.02
CA GLU A 240 1.91 14.47 -15.18
C GLU A 240 1.41 13.55 -14.05
N VAL A 241 1.44 14.04 -12.81
CA VAL A 241 0.90 13.30 -11.66
C VAL A 241 -0.61 13.11 -11.80
N GLN A 242 -1.34 14.13 -12.22
CA GLN A 242 -2.78 14.02 -12.42
C GLN A 242 -3.13 13.02 -13.53
N ASN A 243 -2.45 13.06 -14.68
CA ASN A 243 -2.61 12.07 -15.74
C ASN A 243 -2.26 10.65 -15.29
N PHE A 244 -1.21 10.49 -14.48
CA PHE A 244 -0.85 9.19 -13.94
C PHE A 244 -1.96 8.66 -13.01
N LEU A 245 -2.48 9.51 -12.11
CA LEU A 245 -3.60 9.14 -11.23
C LEU A 245 -4.88 8.83 -12.01
N ASP A 246 -5.16 9.55 -13.08
CA ASP A 246 -6.34 9.32 -13.95
C ASP A 246 -6.19 8.04 -14.80
N SER A 247 -4.96 7.68 -15.19
CA SER A 247 -4.67 6.39 -15.84
C SER A 247 -4.83 5.19 -14.89
N LEU A 248 -4.55 5.37 -13.60
CA LEU A 248 -4.82 4.37 -12.56
C LEU A 248 -6.31 4.28 -12.17
N ARG A 249 -7.11 5.31 -12.50
CA ARG A 249 -8.56 5.37 -12.21
C ARG A 249 -9.44 4.89 -13.35
N SER A 250 -8.89 4.72 -14.55
CA SER A 250 -9.59 4.18 -15.70
C SER A 250 -9.49 2.64 -15.66
N PRO A 251 -10.62 1.91 -15.74
CA PRO A 251 -10.68 0.44 -15.59
C PRO A 251 -9.98 -0.33 -16.71
#